data_AF-B7J8N0-F1
#
_entry.id   AF-B7J8N0-F1
#
_cell.length_a   1.000
_cell.length_b   1.000
_cell.length_c   1.000
_cell.angle_alpha   90.00
_cell.angle_beta   90.00
_cell.angle_gamma   90.00
#
_symmetry.space_group_name_H-M   'P 1'
#
loop_
_entity.id
_entity.type
_entity.pdbx_description
1 polymer ?
#
loop_
_entity_poly.entity_id
_entity_poly.type
_entity_poly.pdbx_seq_one_letter_code
_entity_poly.pdbx_strand_id
1 'polypeptide(L)'
;MTHAILNTKTDDCRDAAYIARPSPLGNPYAIGPDGNRDAVIERYRGWLNARIAERDPVVCTALLGIRPGQPLSCRCAPARCHGEMIAEVLDGGVQERLRARGGRALRYAGIGSRNTPEPVLQMMRKVAHRLSELGYTLLSGGAVGADSAFEAGCFSKKEIYLPWPGFRHLRGRHCVTLPSTEAFRVAEVVHPAWKRLDDTGQALMARNSHQVLGADLRSPVDFVVCWTPDACETEAARSRATGGTGQAIALADRWGVPVVNLAGGKVAMQRLAKLVDGA
;
A
#
# COMPACT_ATOMS: atom_id res chain seq x y z
N MET A 1 13.52 -17.79 8.74
CA MET A 1 12.57 -18.42 9.69
C MET A 1 11.46 -19.01 8.85
N THR A 2 11.14 -20.28 9.00
CA THR A 2 10.11 -20.94 8.17
C THR A 2 8.71 -20.58 8.63
N HIS A 3 7.80 -20.30 7.70
CA HIS A 3 6.40 -20.00 8.01
C HIS A 3 5.61 -21.29 8.25
N ALA A 4 5.24 -21.58 9.49
CA ALA A 4 4.41 -22.75 9.83
C ALA A 4 3.00 -22.62 9.23
N ILE A 5 2.36 -23.75 8.88
CA ILE A 5 1.00 -23.76 8.32
C ILE A 5 0.04 -24.39 9.32
N LEU A 6 -0.83 -23.56 9.88
CA LEU A 6 -1.81 -23.93 10.90
C LEU A 6 -3.17 -24.26 10.25
N ASN A 7 -3.85 -25.24 10.82
CA ASN A 7 -5.22 -25.58 10.47
C ASN A 7 -6.19 -24.68 11.22
N THR A 8 -7.01 -23.95 10.47
CA THR A 8 -8.02 -23.00 10.98
C THR A 8 -9.09 -23.62 11.89
N LYS A 9 -9.22 -24.96 11.94
CA LYS A 9 -10.21 -25.66 12.77
C LYS A 9 -9.61 -26.26 14.04
N THR A 10 -8.34 -26.65 14.02
CA THR A 10 -7.73 -27.44 15.10
C THR A 10 -6.66 -26.67 15.87
N ASP A 11 -6.08 -25.63 15.28
CA ASP A 11 -4.93 -24.92 15.83
C ASP A 11 -5.29 -23.48 16.23
N ASP A 12 -4.55 -22.89 17.17
CA ASP A 12 -4.67 -21.47 17.52
C ASP A 12 -4.10 -20.60 16.40
N CYS A 13 -4.99 -19.94 15.65
CA CYS A 13 -4.63 -19.11 14.49
C CYS A 13 -4.66 -17.61 14.78
N ARG A 14 -4.73 -17.16 16.04
CA ARG A 14 -4.87 -15.73 16.39
C ARG A 14 -3.79 -14.84 15.78
N ASP A 15 -2.55 -15.33 15.72
CA ASP A 15 -1.40 -14.61 15.14
C ASP A 15 -1.10 -14.99 13.68
N ALA A 16 -1.86 -15.93 13.11
CA ALA A 16 -1.60 -16.47 11.78
C ALA A 16 -2.21 -15.61 10.67
N ALA A 17 -1.47 -15.43 9.56
CA ALA A 17 -2.00 -14.81 8.36
C ALA A 17 -3.00 -15.75 7.68
N TYR A 18 -4.25 -15.31 7.51
CA TYR A 18 -5.27 -16.09 6.81
C TYR A 18 -5.03 -16.10 5.30
N ILE A 19 -4.70 -17.27 4.75
CA ILE A 19 -4.31 -17.46 3.34
C ILE A 19 -5.33 -18.26 2.53
N ALA A 20 -6.43 -18.71 3.14
CA ALA A 20 -7.47 -19.46 2.43
C ALA A 20 -8.45 -18.52 1.70
N ARG A 21 -9.33 -19.07 0.85
CA ARG A 21 -10.35 -18.29 0.16
C ARG A 21 -11.30 -17.61 1.18
N PRO A 22 -11.76 -16.37 0.92
CA PRO A 22 -11.56 -15.57 -0.29
C PRO A 22 -10.34 -14.61 -0.24
N SER A 23 -9.30 -14.89 0.57
CA SER A 23 -8.13 -14.01 0.64
C SER A 23 -7.41 -13.87 -0.71
N PRO A 24 -6.64 -12.79 -0.93
CA PRO A 24 -5.82 -12.61 -2.12
C PRO A 24 -4.83 -13.73 -2.43
N LEU A 25 -4.42 -14.48 -1.40
CA LEU A 25 -3.49 -15.60 -1.52
C LEU A 25 -4.19 -16.96 -1.57
N GLY A 26 -5.53 -16.97 -1.55
CA GLY A 26 -6.32 -18.19 -1.66
C GLY A 26 -6.12 -18.89 -3.00
N ASN A 27 -6.02 -20.22 -2.96
CA ASN A 27 -5.92 -21.01 -4.18
C ASN A 27 -7.18 -20.84 -5.07
N PRO A 28 -7.06 -20.32 -6.30
CA PRO A 28 -8.21 -20.14 -7.18
C PRO A 28 -8.73 -21.48 -7.74
N TYR A 29 -7.93 -22.53 -7.70
CA TYR A 29 -8.28 -23.87 -8.19
C TYR A 29 -8.94 -24.71 -7.09
N ALA A 30 -9.94 -25.52 -7.44
CA ALA A 30 -10.70 -26.36 -6.53
C ALA A 30 -10.41 -27.86 -6.73
N ILE A 31 -10.12 -28.56 -5.62
CA ILE A 31 -9.97 -30.03 -5.65
C ILE A 31 -11.28 -30.66 -6.17
N GLY A 32 -11.14 -31.61 -7.09
CA GLY A 32 -12.24 -32.19 -7.86
C GLY A 32 -12.28 -31.53 -9.24
N PRO A 33 -13.00 -30.41 -9.44
CA PRO A 33 -13.16 -29.78 -10.75
C PRO A 33 -11.84 -29.42 -11.46
N ASP A 34 -10.83 -28.98 -10.72
CA ASP A 34 -9.54 -28.55 -11.26
C ASP A 34 -8.44 -29.61 -11.16
N GLY A 35 -8.77 -30.81 -10.66
CA GLY A 35 -7.86 -31.92 -10.46
C GLY A 35 -7.79 -32.42 -9.01
N ASN A 36 -6.89 -33.38 -8.77
CA ASN A 36 -6.61 -33.86 -7.43
C ASN A 36 -5.80 -32.81 -6.62
N ARG A 37 -5.56 -33.08 -5.34
CA ARG A 37 -4.86 -32.17 -4.42
C ARG A 37 -3.50 -31.73 -4.95
N ASP A 38 -2.69 -32.67 -5.42
CA ASP A 38 -1.35 -32.41 -5.91
C ASP A 38 -1.36 -31.53 -7.16
N ALA A 39 -2.24 -31.83 -8.13
CA ALA A 39 -2.40 -31.05 -9.35
C ALA A 39 -2.85 -29.61 -9.06
N VAL A 40 -3.82 -29.43 -8.16
CA VAL A 40 -4.34 -28.11 -7.77
C VAL A 40 -3.29 -27.26 -7.05
N ILE A 41 -2.41 -27.88 -6.26
CA ILE A 41 -1.31 -27.18 -5.58
C ILE A 41 -0.24 -26.77 -6.58
N GLU A 42 0.05 -27.61 -7.58
CA GLU A 42 1.08 -27.27 -8.56
C GLU A 42 0.61 -26.24 -9.59
N ARG A 43 -0.68 -26.25 -9.95
CA ARG A 43 -1.30 -25.14 -10.67
C ARG A 43 -1.22 -23.84 -9.85
N TYR A 44 -1.43 -23.92 -8.53
CA TYR A 44 -1.30 -22.75 -7.65
C TYR A 44 0.13 -22.21 -7.59
N ARG A 45 1.15 -23.08 -7.52
CA ARG A 45 2.56 -22.68 -7.60
C ARG A 45 2.82 -21.85 -8.85
N GLY A 46 2.39 -22.35 -10.02
CA GLY A 46 2.52 -21.62 -11.29
C GLY A 46 1.78 -20.29 -11.29
N TRP A 47 0.55 -20.27 -10.78
CA TRP A 47 -0.26 -19.05 -10.66
C TRP A 47 0.39 -18.01 -9.74
N LEU A 48 0.87 -18.41 -8.57
CA LEU A 48 1.50 -17.51 -7.59
C LEU A 48 2.77 -16.88 -8.17
N ASN A 49 3.62 -17.69 -8.80
CA ASN A 49 4.83 -17.21 -9.47
C ASN A 49 4.51 -16.22 -10.60
N ALA A 50 3.49 -16.50 -11.41
CA ALA A 50 3.05 -15.57 -12.46
C ALA A 50 2.58 -14.23 -11.89
N ARG A 51 1.75 -14.25 -10.83
CA ARG A 51 1.28 -13.02 -10.16
C ARG A 51 2.43 -12.21 -9.55
N ILE A 52 3.43 -12.86 -8.96
CA ILE A 52 4.65 -12.21 -8.46
C ILE A 52 5.43 -11.58 -9.62
N ALA A 53 5.65 -12.32 -10.71
CA ALA A 53 6.39 -11.84 -11.88
C ALA A 53 5.72 -10.64 -12.55
N GLU A 54 4.39 -10.64 -12.65
CA GLU A 54 3.59 -9.53 -13.18
C GLU A 54 3.50 -8.33 -12.22
N ARG A 55 4.05 -8.46 -11.00
CA ARG A 55 3.87 -7.53 -9.88
C ARG A 55 2.39 -7.24 -9.61
N ASP A 56 1.54 -8.27 -9.59
CA ASP A 56 0.11 -8.12 -9.28
C ASP A 56 -0.05 -7.36 -7.96
N PRO A 57 -0.73 -6.20 -7.97
CA PRO A 57 -0.70 -5.28 -6.84
C PRO A 57 -1.40 -5.85 -5.61
N VAL A 58 -2.44 -6.68 -5.80
CA VAL A 58 -3.20 -7.27 -4.70
C VAL A 58 -2.41 -8.41 -4.05
N VAL A 59 -1.88 -9.32 -4.86
CA VAL A 59 -1.08 -10.47 -4.40
C VAL A 59 0.21 -10.00 -3.75
N CYS A 60 0.94 -9.09 -4.40
CA CYS A 60 2.21 -8.57 -3.87
C CYS A 60 1.98 -7.80 -2.55
N THR A 61 0.94 -6.96 -2.47
CA THR A 61 0.61 -6.25 -1.21
C THR A 61 0.23 -7.22 -0.09
N ALA A 62 -0.44 -8.34 -0.41
CA ALA A 62 -0.77 -9.36 0.57
C ALA A 62 0.48 -10.10 1.08
N LEU A 63 1.39 -10.50 0.18
CA LEU A 63 2.67 -11.11 0.54
C LEU A 63 3.52 -10.16 1.41
N LEU A 64 3.59 -8.88 1.04
CA LEU A 64 4.34 -7.86 1.79
C LEU A 64 3.78 -7.57 3.19
N GLY A 65 2.52 -7.93 3.45
CA GLY A 65 1.87 -7.79 4.77
C GLY A 65 2.11 -8.96 5.72
N ILE A 66 2.73 -10.06 5.28
CA ILE A 66 3.06 -11.20 6.13
C ILE A 66 4.40 -10.90 6.84
N ARG A 67 4.43 -10.97 8.17
CA ARG A 67 5.66 -10.74 8.94
C ARG A 67 6.61 -11.94 8.81
N PRO A 68 7.94 -11.74 8.85
CA PRO A 68 8.89 -12.85 8.85
C PRO A 68 8.58 -13.87 9.96
N GLY A 69 8.41 -15.14 9.57
CA GLY A 69 8.10 -16.23 10.49
C GLY A 69 6.66 -16.24 11.03
N GLN A 70 5.78 -15.34 10.55
CA GLN A 70 4.38 -15.38 10.91
C GLN A 70 3.72 -16.68 10.43
N PRO A 71 3.00 -17.42 11.28
CA PRO A 71 2.30 -18.61 10.82
C PRO A 71 1.27 -18.26 9.73
N LEU A 72 1.03 -19.17 8.80
CA LEU A 72 -0.04 -19.07 7.80
C LEU A 72 -1.18 -19.97 8.24
N SER A 73 -2.44 -19.59 7.99
CA SER A 73 -3.59 -20.43 8.33
C SER A 73 -4.41 -20.86 7.12
N CYS A 74 -4.61 -22.18 6.99
CA CYS A 74 -5.46 -22.79 5.99
C CYS A 74 -6.11 -24.08 6.51
N ARG A 75 -7.39 -24.28 6.23
CA ARG A 75 -8.13 -25.49 6.59
C ARG A 75 -7.55 -26.80 6.01
N CYS A 76 -6.73 -26.71 4.96
CA CYS A 76 -6.17 -27.89 4.31
C CYS A 76 -5.05 -28.58 5.11
N ALA A 77 -4.31 -27.82 5.94
CA ALA A 77 -3.27 -28.39 6.78
C ALA A 77 -3.85 -29.45 7.74
N PRO A 78 -3.09 -30.50 8.12
CA PRO A 78 -1.70 -30.78 7.78
C PRO A 78 -1.50 -31.49 6.44
N ALA A 79 -2.56 -31.82 5.70
CA ALA A 79 -2.40 -32.37 4.36
C ALA A 79 -1.76 -31.33 3.43
N ARG A 80 -1.10 -31.80 2.35
CA ARG A 80 -0.43 -30.95 1.36
C ARG A 80 -1.28 -29.71 1.05
N CYS A 81 -0.72 -28.53 1.21
CA CYS A 81 -1.45 -27.26 1.21
C CYS A 81 -0.78 -26.21 0.31
N HIS A 82 -1.58 -25.33 -0.31
CA HIS A 82 -1.06 -24.19 -1.07
C HIS A 82 -0.23 -23.22 -0.20
N GLY A 83 -0.44 -23.25 1.12
CA GLY A 83 0.36 -22.51 2.09
C GLY A 83 1.85 -22.86 2.07
N GLU A 84 2.20 -24.08 1.65
CA GLU A 84 3.60 -24.49 1.48
C GLU A 84 4.28 -23.68 0.38
N MET A 85 3.55 -23.39 -0.71
CA MET A 85 4.06 -22.60 -1.84
C MET A 85 4.23 -21.13 -1.44
N ILE A 86 3.33 -20.60 -0.61
CA ILE A 86 3.44 -19.24 -0.05
C ILE A 86 4.66 -19.16 0.88
N ALA A 87 4.81 -20.13 1.79
CA ALA A 87 5.96 -20.20 2.69
C ALA A 87 7.27 -20.27 1.91
N GLU A 88 7.33 -21.09 0.86
CA GLU A 88 8.51 -21.22 -0.01
C GLU A 88 8.92 -19.88 -0.65
N VAL A 89 7.99 -19.10 -1.22
CA VAL A 89 8.35 -17.81 -1.83
C VAL A 89 8.73 -16.75 -0.78
N LEU A 90 8.09 -16.77 0.40
CA LEU A 90 8.44 -15.88 1.51
C LEU A 90 9.84 -16.18 2.03
N ASP A 91 10.13 -17.45 2.30
CA ASP A 91 11.44 -17.91 2.78
C ASP A 91 12.53 -17.72 1.71
N GLY A 92 12.14 -17.75 0.43
CA GLY A 92 12.99 -17.46 -0.72
C GLY A 92 13.23 -15.97 -0.98
N GLY A 93 12.82 -15.06 -0.10
CA GLY A 93 13.13 -13.63 -0.17
C GLY A 93 12.32 -12.83 -1.19
N VAL A 94 11.07 -13.24 -1.47
CA VAL A 94 10.19 -12.51 -2.39
C VAL A 94 9.91 -11.08 -1.92
N GLN A 95 9.83 -10.86 -0.61
CA GLN A 95 9.50 -9.55 -0.05
C GLN A 95 10.62 -8.54 -0.31
N GLU A 96 11.87 -8.94 -0.13
CA GLU A 96 13.06 -8.14 -0.45
C GLU A 96 13.10 -7.82 -1.94
N ARG A 97 12.83 -8.80 -2.82
CA ARG A 97 12.77 -8.57 -4.27
C ARG A 97 11.66 -7.62 -4.69
N LEU A 98 10.49 -7.68 -4.04
CA LEU A 98 9.36 -6.79 -4.33
C LEU A 98 9.63 -5.35 -3.86
N ARG A 99 10.31 -5.20 -2.72
CA ARG A 99 10.74 -3.91 -2.15
C ARG A 99 11.97 -3.34 -2.82
N ALA A 100 12.80 -4.17 -3.46
CA ALA A 100 13.94 -3.71 -4.22
C ALA A 100 13.47 -2.74 -5.30
N ARG A 101 14.01 -1.53 -5.25
CA ARG A 101 13.66 -0.45 -6.18
C ARG A 101 14.65 -0.45 -7.34
N GLY A 102 14.14 -0.12 -8.52
CA GLY A 102 14.99 0.31 -9.63
C GLY A 102 15.58 1.70 -9.37
N GLY A 103 15.95 2.39 -10.45
CA GLY A 103 16.33 3.81 -10.37
C GLY A 103 15.19 4.70 -9.84
N ARG A 104 15.52 5.95 -9.52
CA ARG A 104 14.55 6.94 -9.01
C ARG A 104 13.44 7.20 -10.03
N ALA A 105 12.19 7.16 -9.57
CA ALA A 105 11.03 7.47 -10.40
C ALA A 105 10.81 8.98 -10.57
N LEU A 106 11.42 9.81 -9.71
CA LEU A 106 11.14 11.24 -9.54
C LEU A 106 9.65 11.48 -9.28
N ARG A 107 9.09 10.67 -8.38
CA ARG A 107 7.68 10.73 -7.96
C ARG A 107 7.61 10.69 -6.45
N TYR A 108 6.76 11.52 -5.85
CA TYR A 108 6.51 11.48 -4.40
C TYR A 108 5.01 11.61 -4.12
N ALA A 109 4.57 11.00 -3.03
CA ALA A 109 3.22 11.23 -2.53
C ALA A 109 3.23 12.40 -1.55
N GLY A 110 2.43 13.42 -1.81
CA GLY A 110 2.18 14.53 -0.88
C GLY A 110 0.76 14.39 -0.33
N ILE A 111 0.63 13.88 0.90
CA ILE A 111 -0.67 13.50 1.48
C ILE A 111 -0.76 13.96 2.93
N GLY A 112 -1.92 13.85 3.58
CA GLY A 112 -1.98 14.02 5.03
C GLY A 112 -3.36 14.29 5.59
N SER A 113 -3.40 14.57 6.89
CA SER A 113 -4.65 14.87 7.58
C SER A 113 -5.33 16.13 7.04
N ARG A 114 -6.66 16.09 7.03
CA ARG A 114 -7.51 17.27 6.76
C ARG A 114 -7.38 18.36 7.83
N ASN A 115 -6.90 18.00 9.01
CA ASN A 115 -6.73 18.89 10.17
C ASN A 115 -5.26 19.33 10.34
N THR A 116 -4.46 19.31 9.26
CA THR A 116 -3.05 19.72 9.32
C THR A 116 -2.94 21.20 9.72
N PRO A 117 -2.12 21.58 10.72
CA PRO A 117 -1.98 22.96 11.16
C PRO A 117 -1.42 23.88 10.07
N GLU A 118 -1.84 25.15 10.06
CA GLU A 118 -1.43 26.11 9.03
C GLU A 118 0.09 26.26 8.86
N PRO A 119 0.92 26.33 9.92
CA PRO A 119 2.37 26.37 9.74
C PRO A 119 2.94 25.16 8.98
N VAL A 120 2.33 23.98 9.16
CA VAL A 120 2.72 22.76 8.44
C VAL A 120 2.21 22.82 7.00
N LEU A 121 1.01 23.34 6.75
CA LEU A 121 0.49 23.56 5.39
C LEU A 121 1.42 24.51 4.59
N GLN A 122 1.91 25.57 5.22
CA GLN A 122 2.89 26.48 4.61
C GLN A 122 4.21 25.74 4.28
N MET A 123 4.66 24.85 5.16
CA MET A 123 5.83 24.01 4.90
C MET A 123 5.60 23.06 3.73
N MET A 124 4.43 22.40 3.66
CA MET A 124 4.07 21.50 2.56
C MET A 124 4.10 22.21 1.21
N ARG A 125 3.60 23.45 1.12
CA ARG A 125 3.68 24.27 -0.10
C ARG A 125 5.13 24.51 -0.52
N LYS A 126 6.01 24.85 0.42
CA LYS A 126 7.45 25.07 0.15
C LYS A 126 8.16 23.79 -0.28
N VAL A 127 7.87 22.66 0.37
CA VAL A 127 8.38 21.34 -0.01
C VAL A 127 7.94 20.99 -1.43
N ALA A 128 6.66 21.14 -1.74
CA ALA A 128 6.12 20.86 -3.07
C ALA A 128 6.74 21.73 -4.16
N HIS A 129 6.96 23.02 -3.87
CA HIS A 129 7.63 23.94 -4.79
C HIS A 129 9.06 23.48 -5.06
N ARG A 130 9.84 23.16 -4.01
CA ARG A 130 11.22 22.71 -4.18
C ARG A 130 11.30 21.39 -4.94
N LEU A 131 10.44 20.44 -4.65
CA LEU A 131 10.38 19.17 -5.37
C LEU A 131 10.00 19.38 -6.85
N SER A 132 9.13 20.36 -7.14
CA SER A 132 8.80 20.76 -8.51
C SER A 132 10.02 21.27 -9.27
N GLU A 133 10.86 22.11 -8.64
CA GLU A 133 12.13 22.59 -9.23
C GLU A 133 13.09 21.44 -9.54
N LEU A 134 13.07 20.39 -8.73
CA LEU A 134 13.89 19.19 -8.88
C LEU A 134 13.29 18.16 -9.84
N GLY A 135 12.19 18.51 -10.54
CA GLY A 135 11.58 17.66 -11.56
C GLY A 135 10.68 16.55 -11.02
N TYR A 136 10.39 16.54 -9.71
CA TYR A 136 9.46 15.56 -9.14
C TYR A 136 8.04 15.76 -9.63
N THR A 137 7.34 14.64 -9.81
CA THR A 137 5.89 14.59 -10.02
C THR A 137 5.18 14.34 -8.67
N LEU A 138 4.24 15.22 -8.33
CA LEU A 138 3.40 15.06 -7.13
C LEU A 138 2.27 14.06 -7.38
N LEU A 139 2.10 13.10 -6.48
CA LEU A 139 0.90 12.28 -6.36
C LEU A 139 0.13 12.69 -5.10
N SER A 140 -1.13 13.10 -5.27
CA SER A 140 -2.02 13.55 -4.18
C SER A 140 -3.46 13.10 -4.46
N GLY A 141 -4.43 13.53 -3.65
CA GLY A 141 -5.80 13.05 -3.78
C GLY A 141 -6.91 14.07 -3.56
N GLY A 142 -6.60 15.36 -3.59
CA GLY A 142 -7.61 16.42 -3.66
C GLY A 142 -8.43 16.62 -2.38
N ALA A 143 -8.00 16.07 -1.24
CA ALA A 143 -8.62 16.38 0.04
C ALA A 143 -8.25 17.80 0.51
N VAL A 144 -9.02 18.33 1.46
CA VAL A 144 -8.62 19.56 2.16
C VAL A 144 -7.44 19.33 3.08
N GLY A 145 -6.75 20.42 3.44
CA GLY A 145 -5.58 20.36 4.30
C GLY A 145 -4.36 19.95 3.49
N ALA A 146 -3.70 18.87 3.90
CA ALA A 146 -2.39 18.48 3.36
C ALA A 146 -2.38 18.30 1.84
N ASP A 147 -3.28 17.49 1.28
CA ASP A 147 -3.40 17.25 -0.17
C ASP A 147 -3.46 18.59 -0.93
N SER A 148 -4.41 19.46 -0.58
CA SER A 148 -4.55 20.79 -1.21
C SER A 148 -3.32 21.71 -1.06
N ALA A 149 -2.56 21.60 0.03
CA ALA A 149 -1.34 22.39 0.24
C ALA A 149 -0.18 21.92 -0.64
N PHE A 150 0.05 20.61 -0.76
CA PHE A 150 1.01 20.07 -1.72
C PHE A 150 0.60 20.44 -3.15
N GLU A 151 -0.68 20.29 -3.49
CA GLU A 151 -1.21 20.60 -4.82
C GLU A 151 -1.05 22.07 -5.21
N ALA A 152 -1.20 22.99 -4.26
CA ALA A 152 -1.02 24.42 -4.46
C ALA A 152 0.46 24.80 -4.60
N GLY A 153 1.37 24.15 -3.86
CA GLY A 153 2.81 24.40 -3.97
C GLY A 153 3.45 23.75 -5.20
N CYS A 154 2.82 22.71 -5.77
CA CYS A 154 3.32 22.01 -6.94
C CYS A 154 2.94 22.75 -8.24
N PHE A 155 3.93 23.40 -8.86
CA PHE A 155 3.80 24.05 -10.16
C PHE A 155 4.18 23.14 -11.34
N SER A 156 4.85 22.01 -11.08
CA SER A 156 5.23 21.03 -12.10
C SER A 156 4.12 19.99 -12.33
N LYS A 157 4.49 18.78 -12.80
CA LYS A 157 3.58 17.68 -13.06
C LYS A 157 2.96 17.18 -11.75
N LYS A 158 1.65 16.95 -11.79
CA LYS A 158 0.91 16.33 -10.69
C LYS A 158 -0.17 15.38 -11.20
N GLU A 159 -0.42 14.34 -10.41
CA GLU A 159 -1.46 13.33 -10.57
C GLU A 159 -2.36 13.38 -9.33
N ILE A 160 -3.60 13.82 -9.50
CA ILE A 160 -4.55 14.00 -8.41
C ILE A 160 -5.60 12.90 -8.49
N TYR A 161 -5.46 11.89 -7.64
CA TYR A 161 -6.37 10.73 -7.61
C TYR A 161 -7.61 11.07 -6.79
N LEU A 162 -8.78 11.05 -7.41
CA LEU A 162 -10.04 11.37 -6.77
C LEU A 162 -10.81 10.08 -6.46
N PRO A 163 -11.59 10.06 -5.36
CA PRO A 163 -12.43 8.91 -5.02
C PRO A 163 -13.68 8.80 -5.92
N TRP A 164 -14.13 9.91 -6.53
CA TRP A 164 -15.20 9.94 -7.52
C TRP A 164 -15.11 11.19 -8.41
N PRO A 165 -15.71 11.16 -9.62
CA PRO A 165 -15.80 12.33 -10.49
C PRO A 165 -16.66 13.36 -9.78
N GLY A 166 -16.13 14.56 -9.55
CA GLY A 166 -16.87 15.47 -8.67
C GLY A 166 -16.05 16.02 -7.54
N PHE A 167 -15.18 15.17 -6.98
CA PHE A 167 -14.68 15.37 -5.62
C PHE A 167 -14.12 16.77 -5.44
N ARG A 168 -14.71 17.53 -4.50
CA ARG A 168 -14.29 18.90 -4.16
C ARG A 168 -14.27 19.88 -5.34
N HIS A 169 -15.15 19.67 -6.33
CA HIS A 169 -15.20 20.44 -7.59
C HIS A 169 -13.92 20.37 -8.43
N LEU A 170 -13.01 19.44 -8.13
CA LEU A 170 -11.76 19.25 -8.87
C LEU A 170 -12.02 18.59 -10.22
N ARG A 171 -11.43 19.16 -11.28
CA ARG A 171 -11.55 18.72 -12.66
C ARG A 171 -10.24 18.99 -13.40
N GLY A 172 -10.09 18.40 -14.58
CA GLY A 172 -9.00 18.70 -15.51
C GLY A 172 -8.05 17.53 -15.73
N ARG A 173 -7.11 17.73 -16.66
CA ARG A 173 -6.21 16.68 -17.19
C ARG A 173 -5.33 15.97 -16.15
N HIS A 174 -5.12 16.61 -14.99
CA HIS A 174 -4.32 16.07 -13.90
C HIS A 174 -5.13 15.22 -12.92
N CYS A 175 -6.46 15.22 -13.02
CA CYS A 175 -7.33 14.46 -12.14
C CYS A 175 -7.60 13.06 -12.70
N VAL A 176 -7.30 12.03 -11.90
CA VAL A 176 -7.74 10.66 -12.15
C VAL A 176 -8.99 10.44 -11.33
N THR A 177 -10.15 10.40 -11.99
CA THR A 177 -11.44 10.67 -11.33
C THR A 177 -12.06 9.48 -10.61
N LEU A 178 -11.56 8.26 -10.83
CA LEU A 178 -12.08 7.04 -10.24
C LEU A 178 -10.94 6.09 -9.86
N PRO A 179 -10.96 5.49 -8.66
CA PRO A 179 -10.09 4.37 -8.33
C PRO A 179 -10.44 3.16 -9.19
N SER A 180 -9.42 2.42 -9.64
CA SER A 180 -9.62 1.14 -10.32
C SER A 180 -10.20 0.07 -9.38
N THR A 181 -10.82 -0.98 -9.92
CA THR A 181 -11.27 -2.14 -9.12
C THR A 181 -10.13 -2.78 -8.34
N GLU A 182 -8.92 -2.84 -8.92
CA GLU A 182 -7.73 -3.33 -8.22
C GLU A 182 -7.36 -2.44 -7.02
N ALA A 183 -7.56 -1.11 -7.12
CA ALA A 183 -7.27 -0.19 -6.03
C ALA A 183 -8.15 -0.44 -4.80
N PHE A 184 -9.43 -0.79 -5.01
CA PHE A 184 -10.33 -1.23 -3.94
C PHE A 184 -9.82 -2.51 -3.29
N ARG A 185 -9.40 -3.49 -4.09
CA ARG A 185 -8.86 -4.76 -3.57
C ARG A 185 -7.58 -4.52 -2.78
N VAL A 186 -6.62 -3.75 -3.31
CA VAL A 186 -5.40 -3.35 -2.57
C VAL A 186 -5.76 -2.66 -1.25
N ALA A 187 -6.73 -1.76 -1.27
CA ALA A 187 -7.14 -1.06 -0.08
C ALA A 187 -7.76 -1.99 0.97
N GLU A 188 -8.59 -2.95 0.55
CA GLU A 188 -9.14 -4.00 1.42
C GLU A 188 -8.05 -4.85 2.08
N VAL A 189 -6.97 -5.20 1.36
CA VAL A 189 -5.84 -5.97 1.91
C VAL A 189 -5.11 -5.22 3.04
N VAL A 190 -5.11 -3.88 3.01
CA VAL A 190 -4.35 -3.03 3.94
C VAL A 190 -5.19 -2.46 5.07
N HIS A 191 -6.50 -2.28 4.84
CA HIS A 191 -7.37 -1.62 5.79
C HIS A 191 -7.75 -2.57 6.95
N PRO A 192 -7.58 -2.17 8.22
CA PRO A 192 -7.76 -3.06 9.38
C PRO A 192 -9.21 -3.50 9.62
N ALA A 193 -10.19 -2.77 9.08
CA ALA A 193 -11.60 -3.06 9.28
C ALA A 193 -12.44 -2.70 8.04
N TRP A 194 -12.04 -3.20 6.86
CA TRP A 194 -12.64 -2.83 5.55
C TRP A 194 -14.18 -2.91 5.55
N LYS A 195 -14.74 -4.01 6.08
CA LYS A 195 -16.19 -4.26 6.14
C LYS A 195 -16.98 -3.27 7.01
N ARG A 196 -16.32 -2.39 7.76
CA ARG A 196 -16.96 -1.33 8.55
C ARG A 196 -17.07 -0.01 7.79
N LEU A 197 -16.45 0.11 6.62
CA LEU A 197 -16.53 1.30 5.77
C LEU A 197 -17.76 1.22 4.86
N ASP A 198 -18.43 2.35 4.72
CA ASP A 198 -19.41 2.58 3.65
C ASP A 198 -18.69 2.80 2.30
N ASP A 199 -19.45 2.83 1.20
CA ASP A 199 -18.91 2.97 -0.15
C ASP A 199 -18.05 4.24 -0.32
N THR A 200 -18.43 5.32 0.37
CA THR A 200 -17.67 6.58 0.38
C THR A 200 -16.31 6.40 1.05
N GLY A 201 -16.28 5.79 2.24
CA GLY A 201 -15.05 5.46 2.95
C GLY A 201 -14.16 4.50 2.16
N GLN A 202 -14.74 3.48 1.54
CA GLN A 202 -14.02 2.53 0.69
C GLN A 202 -13.40 3.23 -0.52
N ALA A 203 -14.13 4.11 -1.21
CA ALA A 203 -13.60 4.86 -2.35
C ALA A 203 -12.44 5.80 -1.95
N LEU A 204 -12.53 6.44 -0.79
CA LEU A 204 -11.44 7.24 -0.23
C LEU A 204 -10.19 6.39 0.05
N MET A 205 -10.35 5.20 0.62
CA MET A 205 -9.23 4.29 0.89
C MET A 205 -8.66 3.69 -0.40
N ALA A 206 -9.51 3.33 -1.36
CA ALA A 206 -9.10 2.83 -2.68
C ALA A 206 -8.25 3.85 -3.43
N ARG A 207 -8.67 5.13 -3.42
CA ARG A 207 -7.90 6.23 -4.00
C ARG A 207 -6.48 6.32 -3.43
N ASN A 208 -6.30 6.07 -2.13
CA ASN A 208 -4.99 6.16 -1.48
C ASN A 208 -3.99 5.15 -2.03
N SER A 209 -4.47 4.01 -2.58
CA SER A 209 -3.62 3.02 -3.24
C SER A 209 -2.84 3.64 -4.41
N HIS A 210 -3.52 4.47 -5.21
CA HIS A 210 -2.89 5.15 -6.35
C HIS A 210 -1.91 6.26 -5.95
N GLN A 211 -2.10 6.90 -4.80
CA GLN A 211 -1.16 7.93 -4.33
C GLN A 211 0.23 7.35 -4.06
N VAL A 212 0.29 6.11 -3.59
CA VAL A 212 1.55 5.42 -3.27
C VAL A 212 2.09 4.64 -4.46
N LEU A 213 1.21 3.93 -5.20
CA LEU A 213 1.62 2.97 -6.23
C LEU A 213 1.43 3.46 -7.67
N GLY A 214 0.91 4.67 -7.86
CA GLY A 214 0.60 5.23 -9.17
C GLY A 214 -0.65 4.64 -9.83
N ALA A 215 -0.92 5.08 -11.05
CA ALA A 215 -2.11 4.69 -11.81
C ALA A 215 -2.18 3.18 -12.11
N ASP A 216 -1.04 2.54 -12.33
CA ASP A 216 -0.92 1.09 -12.60
C ASP A 216 -0.93 0.22 -11.33
N LEU A 217 -0.85 0.84 -10.15
CA LEU A 217 -0.67 0.20 -8.85
C LEU A 217 0.60 -0.64 -8.69
N ARG A 218 1.58 -0.49 -9.58
CA ARG A 218 2.81 -1.30 -9.62
C ARG A 218 4.08 -0.46 -9.56
N SER A 219 3.93 0.85 -9.73
CA SER A 219 5.00 1.84 -9.83
C SER A 219 5.04 2.74 -8.59
N PRO A 220 5.57 2.25 -7.44
CA PRO A 220 5.62 3.00 -6.20
C PRO A 220 6.38 4.32 -6.32
N VAL A 221 5.95 5.32 -5.55
CA VAL A 221 6.67 6.59 -5.39
C VAL A 221 8.00 6.40 -4.65
N ASP A 222 8.94 7.33 -4.86
CA ASP A 222 10.25 7.33 -4.19
C ASP A 222 10.11 7.58 -2.69
N PHE A 223 9.13 8.36 -2.25
CA PHE A 223 8.83 8.56 -0.84
C PHE A 223 7.45 9.19 -0.65
N VAL A 224 6.93 9.10 0.57
CA VAL A 224 5.73 9.79 1.02
C VAL A 224 6.14 10.92 1.95
N VAL A 225 5.66 12.14 1.69
CA VAL A 225 5.72 13.25 2.64
C VAL A 225 4.31 13.49 3.16
N CYS A 226 4.15 13.46 4.47
CA CYS A 226 2.83 13.64 5.06
C CYS A 226 2.83 14.41 6.37
N TRP A 227 1.64 14.66 6.91
CA TRP A 227 1.45 15.00 8.31
C TRP A 227 0.27 14.24 8.89
N THR A 228 0.49 13.66 10.06
CA THR A 228 -0.56 13.13 10.94
C THR A 228 -0.27 13.59 12.37
N PRO A 229 -1.30 13.79 13.21
CA PRO A 229 -1.12 14.33 14.56
C PRO A 229 -0.29 13.42 15.47
N ASP A 230 -0.25 12.13 15.18
CA ASP A 230 0.49 11.10 15.91
C ASP A 230 1.86 10.76 15.31
N ALA A 231 2.33 11.53 14.31
CA ALA A 231 3.62 11.31 13.64
C ALA A 231 3.80 9.89 13.06
N CYS A 232 2.71 9.23 12.66
CA CYS A 232 2.73 7.88 12.11
C CYS A 232 3.58 7.79 10.83
N GLU A 233 4.46 6.78 10.75
CA GLU A 233 5.29 6.49 9.57
C GLU A 233 5.27 5.01 9.15
N THR A 234 4.66 4.12 9.94
CA THR A 234 4.60 2.67 9.66
C THR A 234 3.20 2.12 9.83
N GLU A 235 2.93 0.94 9.27
CA GLU A 235 1.65 0.26 9.42
C GLU A 235 1.34 -0.07 10.90
N ALA A 236 2.36 -0.49 11.64
CA ALA A 236 2.24 -0.90 13.03
C ALA A 236 2.01 0.29 13.99
N ALA A 237 2.48 1.48 13.63
CA ALA A 237 2.31 2.69 14.44
C ALA A 237 0.94 3.36 14.26
N ARG A 238 0.10 2.87 13.35
CA ARG A 238 -1.21 3.46 13.06
C ARG A 238 -2.08 3.50 14.31
N SER A 239 -2.72 4.63 14.50
CA SER A 239 -3.70 4.85 15.54
C SER A 239 -4.99 5.43 14.95
N ARG A 240 -6.03 5.56 15.78
CA ARG A 240 -7.24 6.29 15.38
C ARG A 240 -6.93 7.75 14.99
N ALA A 241 -5.89 8.35 15.57
CA ALA A 241 -5.49 9.72 15.29
C ALA A 241 -4.82 9.87 13.90
N THR A 242 -4.23 8.80 13.36
CA THR A 242 -3.67 8.81 12.00
C THR A 242 -4.74 9.11 10.95
N GLY A 243 -5.96 8.62 11.17
CA GLY A 243 -7.10 8.76 10.27
C GLY A 243 -6.90 8.09 8.92
N GLY A 244 -7.60 8.57 7.89
CA GLY A 244 -7.56 8.00 6.54
C GLY A 244 -6.18 8.01 5.88
N THR A 245 -5.29 8.92 6.27
CA THR A 245 -3.88 8.96 5.82
C THR A 245 -3.15 7.67 6.16
N GLY A 246 -3.54 7.01 7.26
CA GLY A 246 -2.94 5.74 7.70
C GLY A 246 -3.04 4.63 6.66
N GLN A 247 -4.03 4.69 5.75
CA GLN A 247 -4.14 3.74 4.65
C GLN A 247 -2.95 3.82 3.70
N ALA A 248 -2.58 5.03 3.27
CA ALA A 248 -1.43 5.25 2.39
C ALA A 248 -0.11 4.97 3.13
N ILE A 249 -0.01 5.35 4.40
CA ILE A 249 1.20 5.08 5.23
C ILE A 249 1.44 3.57 5.35
N ALA A 250 0.40 2.79 5.67
CA ALA A 250 0.55 1.33 5.77
C ALA A 250 0.90 0.69 4.42
N LEU A 251 0.30 1.16 3.33
CA LEU A 251 0.66 0.67 2.01
C LEU A 251 2.12 1.00 1.66
N ALA A 252 2.56 2.23 1.93
CA ALA A 252 3.94 2.66 1.75
C ALA A 252 4.91 1.77 2.54
N ASP A 253 4.63 1.54 3.82
CA ASP A 253 5.44 0.69 4.70
C ASP A 253 5.58 -0.75 4.16
N ARG A 254 4.47 -1.37 3.75
CA ARG A 254 4.49 -2.72 3.15
C ARG A 254 5.40 -2.79 1.92
N TRP A 255 5.31 -1.79 1.05
CA TRP A 255 6.13 -1.69 -0.18
C TRP A 255 7.55 -1.15 0.05
N GLY A 256 7.96 -0.92 1.30
CA GLY A 256 9.28 -0.38 1.63
C GLY A 256 9.48 1.06 1.12
N VAL A 257 8.39 1.82 0.99
CA VAL A 257 8.41 3.23 0.60
C VAL A 257 8.66 4.08 1.84
N PRO A 258 9.76 4.87 1.89
CA PRO A 258 10.03 5.75 3.01
C PRO A 258 8.90 6.74 3.23
N VAL A 259 8.39 6.82 4.45
CA VAL A 259 7.43 7.84 4.89
C VAL A 259 8.16 8.85 5.75
N VAL A 260 7.98 10.14 5.43
CA VAL A 260 8.46 11.26 6.22
C VAL A 260 7.27 12.04 6.74
N ASN A 261 7.06 12.00 8.05
CA ASN A 261 5.98 12.73 8.69
C ASN A 261 6.48 14.06 9.25
N LEU A 262 5.95 15.18 8.74
CA LEU A 262 6.35 16.54 9.10
C LEU A 262 6.06 16.91 10.56
N ALA A 263 5.28 16.09 11.28
CA ALA A 263 5.14 16.22 12.74
C ALA A 263 6.49 16.04 13.47
N GLY A 264 7.45 15.32 12.86
CA GLY A 264 8.82 15.17 13.37
C GLY A 264 9.71 16.43 13.20
N GLY A 265 9.17 17.54 12.68
CA GLY A 265 9.86 18.83 12.61
C GLY A 265 11.20 18.77 11.87
N LYS A 266 12.27 19.28 12.50
CA LYS A 266 13.60 19.38 11.89
C LYS A 266 14.18 18.02 11.48
N VAL A 267 13.95 16.97 12.26
CA VAL A 267 14.44 15.61 11.98
C VAL A 267 13.78 15.06 10.71
N ALA A 268 12.47 15.26 10.56
CA ALA A 268 11.74 14.86 9.36
C ALA A 268 12.28 15.60 8.12
N MET A 269 12.51 16.91 8.21
CA MET A 269 13.08 17.69 7.11
C MET A 269 14.49 17.24 6.71
N GLN A 270 15.35 16.89 7.67
CA GLN A 270 16.68 16.35 7.38
C GLN A 270 16.61 14.98 6.68
N ARG A 271 15.68 14.12 7.07
CA ARG A 271 15.44 12.84 6.39
C ARG A 271 14.93 13.04 4.97
N LEU A 272 14.00 13.98 4.77
CA LEU A 272 13.53 14.33 3.42
C LEU A 272 14.67 14.85 2.55
N ALA A 273 15.52 15.74 3.07
CA ALA A 273 16.69 16.22 2.34
C ALA A 273 17.60 15.07 1.92
N LYS A 274 17.92 14.12 2.81
CA LYS A 274 18.73 12.94 2.45
C LYS A 274 18.08 12.06 1.37
N LEU A 275 16.77 11.87 1.41
CA LEU A 275 16.04 11.11 0.38
C LEU A 275 16.09 11.82 -0.98
N VAL A 276 16.08 13.16 -0.96
CA VAL A 276 16.20 13.98 -2.17
C VAL A 276 17.65 14.01 -2.67
N ASP A 277 18.63 14.16 -1.79
CA ASP A 277 20.06 14.36 -2.10
C ASP A 277 20.83 13.06 -2.35
N GLY A 278 20.35 11.91 -1.88
CA GLY A 278 20.83 10.59 -2.30
C GLY A 278 20.48 10.26 -3.76
N ALA A 279 20.49 11.29 -4.63
CA ALA A 279 20.25 11.29 -6.06
C ALA A 279 21.58 11.17 -6.80
#